data_AF-A0A7W6LX48-F1
#
_entry.id   AF-A0A7W6LX48-F1
#
_cell.length_a   1.000
_cell.length_b   1.000
_cell.length_c   1.000
_cell.angle_alpha   90.00
_cell.angle_beta   90.00
_cell.angle_gamma   90.00
#
_symmetry.space_group_name_H-M   'P 1'
#
loop_
_entity.id
_entity.type
_entity.pdbx_description
1 polymer ?
#
loop_
_entity_poly.entity_id
_entity_poly.type
_entity_poly.pdbx_seq_one_letter_code
_entity_poly.pdbx_strand_id
1 'polypeptide(L)'
;MSDVVALLAGGPPINAQDLRAIVVDELSRLGRNLREQSESPWLDYWNTDSDGKPANPKIENVARNTTLTKLRGALEKYQIAVTLPEVQRKDSTRVDLYFATHNGSNLPIEAKRHYHKDLWTAGEGQLQGYTTSEGATGVGILLVFWFGADWTKTTSRPGLPDPADATELGQQLVEALPRHLREFTDVVVLDVSRPGGGESEAEWKKRRKAPSGKGVAAAPIAKPSKRKAASASANRTRPSATSSQTPLENEIELKGATE
;
A
#
# COMPACT_ATOMS: atom_id res chain seq x y z
N MET A 1 -9.07 -28.81 23.23
CA MET A 1 -10.21 -28.03 23.82
C MET A 1 -9.69 -26.73 24.42
N SER A 2 -8.55 -26.78 25.14
CA SER A 2 -7.68 -25.65 25.47
C SER A 2 -7.46 -24.66 24.32
N ASP A 3 -7.21 -25.18 23.13
CA ASP A 3 -6.49 -24.46 22.07
C ASP A 3 -7.42 -23.46 21.35
N VAL A 4 -8.69 -23.85 21.18
CA VAL A 4 -9.77 -22.97 20.70
C VAL A 4 -10.04 -21.83 21.69
N VAL A 5 -9.89 -22.08 23.00
CA VAL A 5 -10.05 -21.03 24.03
C VAL A 5 -8.86 -20.07 24.00
N ALA A 6 -7.64 -20.56 23.76
CA ALA A 6 -6.46 -19.71 23.60
C ALA A 6 -6.55 -18.81 22.35
N LEU A 7 -7.04 -19.35 21.22
CA LEU A 7 -7.26 -18.59 20.00
C LEU A 7 -8.30 -17.47 20.19
N LEU A 8 -9.42 -17.78 20.87
CA LEU A 8 -10.45 -16.79 21.25
C LEU A 8 -9.97 -15.78 22.30
N ALA A 9 -8.97 -16.12 23.11
CA ALA A 9 -8.34 -15.23 24.09
C ALA A 9 -7.26 -14.31 23.49
N GLY A 10 -7.00 -14.37 22.17
CA GLY A 10 -6.00 -13.54 21.49
C GLY A 10 -4.58 -14.09 21.54
N GLY A 11 -4.40 -15.38 21.83
CA GLY A 11 -3.09 -16.04 21.73
C GLY A 11 -2.56 -16.11 20.28
N PRO A 12 -1.27 -16.41 20.09
CA PRO A 12 -0.68 -16.56 18.77
C PRO A 12 -1.26 -17.76 18.01
N PRO A 13 -1.46 -17.65 16.68
CA PRO A 13 -1.92 -18.78 15.86
C PRO A 13 -0.93 -19.95 15.90
N ILE A 14 -1.44 -21.16 16.11
CA ILE A 14 -0.58 -22.35 16.34
C ILE A 14 -0.06 -22.96 15.03
N ASN A 15 -0.63 -22.57 13.89
CA ASN A 15 -0.32 -23.04 12.55
C ASN A 15 -0.74 -21.99 11.48
N ALA A 16 -0.49 -22.26 10.20
CA ALA A 16 -0.80 -21.33 9.10
C ALA A 16 -2.32 -21.17 8.79
N GLN A 17 -3.16 -22.16 9.08
CA GLN A 17 -4.63 -22.06 8.95
C GLN A 17 -5.22 -21.11 10.00
N ASP A 18 -4.74 -21.19 11.25
CA ASP A 18 -5.10 -20.22 12.30
C ASP A 18 -4.68 -18.79 11.91
N LEU A 19 -3.45 -18.65 11.39
CA LEU A 19 -2.91 -17.38 10.91
C LEU A 19 -3.76 -16.81 9.75
N ARG A 20 -4.17 -17.67 8.80
CA ARG A 20 -5.09 -17.32 7.72
C ARG A 20 -6.43 -16.84 8.27
N ALA A 21 -7.05 -17.59 9.18
CA ALA A 21 -8.35 -17.24 9.76
C ALA A 21 -8.33 -15.87 10.48
N ILE A 22 -7.29 -15.61 11.29
CA ILE A 22 -7.10 -14.31 11.96
C ILE A 22 -6.95 -13.17 10.95
N VAL A 23 -6.11 -13.36 9.92
CA VAL A 23 -5.83 -12.32 8.93
C VAL A 23 -7.05 -12.05 8.04
N VAL A 24 -7.84 -13.08 7.71
CA VAL A 24 -9.10 -12.93 6.95
C VAL A 24 -10.16 -12.18 7.78
N ASP A 25 -10.29 -12.43 9.09
CA ASP A 25 -11.23 -11.66 9.93
C ASP A 25 -10.78 -10.19 10.07
N GLU A 26 -9.50 -9.92 10.37
CA GLU A 26 -9.04 -8.52 10.50
C GLU A 26 -9.04 -7.76 9.16
N LEU A 27 -8.83 -8.44 8.02
CA LEU A 27 -9.10 -7.87 6.69
C LEU A 27 -10.59 -7.60 6.46
N SER A 28 -11.48 -8.50 6.88
CA SER A 28 -12.94 -8.32 6.76
C SER A 28 -13.48 -7.23 7.68
N ARG A 29 -12.87 -7.06 8.86
CA ARG A 29 -13.10 -5.97 9.80
C ARG A 29 -12.59 -4.64 9.25
N LEU A 30 -11.41 -4.63 8.63
CA LEU A 30 -10.89 -3.49 7.89
C LEU A 30 -11.85 -3.10 6.75
N GLY A 31 -12.33 -4.05 5.96
CA GLY A 31 -13.32 -3.83 4.90
C GLY A 31 -14.58 -3.10 5.40
N ARG A 32 -15.15 -3.55 6.52
CA ARG A 32 -16.28 -2.88 7.19
C ARG A 32 -15.92 -1.47 7.66
N ASN A 33 -14.81 -1.31 8.39
CA ASN A 33 -14.34 0.00 8.86
C ASN A 33 -14.16 1.01 7.70
N LEU A 34 -13.74 0.55 6.51
CA LEU A 34 -13.55 1.38 5.32
C LEU A 34 -14.86 1.95 4.74
N ARG A 35 -16.01 1.36 5.07
CA ARG A 35 -17.36 1.79 4.61
C ARG A 35 -18.20 2.42 5.72
N GLU A 36 -18.05 1.96 6.95
CA GLU A 36 -18.92 2.31 8.09
C GLU A 36 -18.46 3.56 8.86
N GLN A 37 -17.17 3.93 8.78
CA GLN A 37 -16.62 5.04 9.58
C GLN A 37 -16.78 6.42 8.92
N SER A 38 -17.26 7.40 9.70
CA SER A 38 -17.50 8.78 9.28
C SER A 38 -16.25 9.54 8.82
N GLU A 39 -15.06 9.15 9.30
CA GLU A 39 -13.76 9.75 8.95
C GLU A 39 -13.32 9.47 7.50
N SER A 40 -14.13 8.75 6.71
CA SER A 40 -13.85 8.37 5.32
C SER A 40 -12.50 7.64 5.12
N PRO A 41 -12.14 6.62 5.92
CA PRO A 41 -10.83 5.96 5.85
C PRO A 41 -10.54 5.20 4.53
N TRP A 42 -11.53 5.04 3.64
CA TRP A 42 -11.32 4.62 2.24
C TRP A 42 -10.48 5.64 1.45
N LEU A 43 -10.50 6.92 1.83
CA LEU A 43 -9.75 8.01 1.19
C LEU A 43 -8.23 7.78 1.28
N ASP A 44 -7.75 7.02 2.28
CA ASP A 44 -6.35 6.61 2.40
C ASP A 44 -5.85 5.74 1.23
N TYR A 45 -6.75 5.21 0.39
CA TYR A 45 -6.40 4.46 -0.82
C TYR A 45 -6.40 5.34 -2.09
N TRP A 46 -6.73 6.61 -1.97
CA TRP A 46 -6.68 7.60 -3.05
C TRP A 46 -5.52 8.59 -2.84
N ASN A 47 -5.08 9.21 -3.93
CA ASN A 47 -4.34 10.46 -3.89
C ASN A 47 -5.37 11.60 -3.86
N THR A 48 -5.10 12.65 -3.10
CA THR A 48 -5.99 13.82 -3.00
C THR A 48 -5.53 14.99 -3.87
N ASP A 49 -6.44 15.92 -4.16
CA ASP A 49 -6.12 17.23 -4.71
C ASP A 49 -5.90 18.29 -3.60
N SER A 50 -5.77 19.57 -3.99
CA SER A 50 -5.59 20.71 -3.08
C SER A 50 -6.70 20.87 -2.04
N ASP A 51 -7.88 20.35 -2.34
CA ASP A 51 -9.09 20.51 -1.53
C ASP A 51 -9.32 19.28 -0.63
N GLY A 52 -8.37 18.33 -0.62
CA GLY A 52 -8.49 17.05 0.07
C GLY A 52 -9.39 16.03 -0.64
N LYS A 53 -9.88 16.31 -1.85
CA LYS A 53 -10.84 15.43 -2.56
C LYS A 53 -10.09 14.31 -3.28
N PRO A 54 -10.67 13.10 -3.41
CA PRO A 54 -10.03 11.97 -4.10
C PRO A 54 -9.82 12.26 -5.59
N ALA A 55 -8.57 12.40 -6.02
CA ALA A 55 -8.20 12.64 -7.41
C ALA A 55 -8.14 11.34 -8.22
N ASN A 56 -7.28 10.40 -7.82
CA ASN A 56 -7.11 9.08 -8.46
C ASN A 56 -6.61 8.03 -7.46
N PRO A 57 -6.87 6.73 -7.67
CA PRO A 57 -6.35 5.66 -6.82
C PRO A 57 -4.84 5.71 -6.63
N LYS A 58 -4.38 5.34 -5.44
CA LYS A 58 -2.98 5.03 -5.18
C LYS A 58 -2.55 3.82 -6.01
N ILE A 59 -1.25 3.77 -6.35
CA ILE A 59 -0.67 2.60 -7.02
C ILE A 59 -0.63 1.40 -6.07
N GLU A 60 -0.63 0.21 -6.64
CA GLU A 60 -0.78 -1.09 -5.95
C GLU A 60 0.12 -1.22 -4.69
N ASN A 61 1.43 -0.96 -4.82
CA ASN A 61 2.38 -0.99 -3.70
C ASN A 61 2.05 0.00 -2.57
N VAL A 62 1.45 1.15 -2.87
CA VAL A 62 1.08 2.15 -1.84
C VAL A 62 -0.24 1.76 -1.18
N ALA A 63 -1.22 1.21 -1.93
CA ALA A 63 -2.44 0.64 -1.35
C ALA A 63 -2.13 -0.56 -0.44
N ARG A 64 -1.22 -1.44 -0.86
CA ARG A 64 -0.61 -2.52 -0.05
C ARG A 64 -0.01 -1.97 1.25
N ASN A 65 0.85 -0.94 1.17
CA ASN A 65 1.45 -0.33 2.36
C ASN A 65 0.41 0.35 3.29
N THR A 66 -0.62 1.01 2.74
CA THR A 66 -1.75 1.54 3.53
C THR A 66 -2.49 0.43 4.27
N THR A 67 -2.74 -0.70 3.62
CA THR A 67 -3.37 -1.88 4.24
C THR A 67 -2.51 -2.41 5.38
N LEU A 68 -1.20 -2.56 5.14
CA LEU A 68 -0.22 -3.03 6.11
C LEU A 68 -0.18 -2.17 7.38
N THR A 69 -0.19 -0.83 7.23
CA THR A 69 -0.23 0.10 8.35
C THR A 69 -1.54 -0.01 9.14
N LYS A 70 -2.69 -0.19 8.48
CA LYS A 70 -3.99 -0.35 9.14
C LYS A 70 -4.15 -1.70 9.86
N LEU A 71 -3.56 -2.78 9.33
CA LEU A 71 -3.58 -4.11 9.96
C LEU A 71 -2.61 -4.25 11.14
N ARG A 72 -1.48 -3.54 11.14
CA ARG A 72 -0.38 -3.71 12.11
C ARG A 72 -0.85 -3.80 13.58
N GLY A 73 -1.52 -2.75 14.08
CA GLY A 73 -1.99 -2.72 15.48
C GLY A 73 -3.11 -3.72 15.79
N ALA A 74 -3.81 -4.24 14.77
CA ALA A 74 -4.80 -5.30 14.95
C ALA A 74 -4.15 -6.69 15.05
N LEU A 75 -3.03 -6.91 14.36
CA LEU A 75 -2.27 -8.17 14.34
C LEU A 75 -1.27 -8.29 15.49
N GLU A 76 -0.74 -7.16 16.01
CA GLU A 76 0.22 -7.12 17.12
C GLU A 76 -0.29 -7.83 18.39
N LYS A 77 -1.59 -7.74 18.70
CA LYS A 77 -2.19 -8.44 19.85
C LYS A 77 -2.09 -9.97 19.78
N TYR A 78 -2.04 -10.54 18.57
CA TYR A 78 -1.87 -11.97 18.30
C TYR A 78 -0.38 -12.37 18.16
N GLN A 79 0.57 -11.47 18.45
CA GLN A 79 2.01 -11.69 18.26
C GLN A 79 2.41 -12.07 16.82
N ILE A 80 1.61 -11.67 15.83
CA ILE A 80 1.88 -11.91 14.41
C ILE A 80 2.90 -10.88 13.92
N ALA A 81 4.06 -11.36 13.46
CA ALA A 81 5.13 -10.52 12.95
C ALA A 81 4.78 -10.02 11.54
N VAL A 82 4.61 -8.70 11.44
CA VAL A 82 4.26 -7.98 10.21
C VAL A 82 5.53 -7.54 9.49
N THR A 83 6.02 -8.37 8.56
CA THR A 83 7.27 -8.13 7.82
C THR A 83 7.04 -7.64 6.40
N LEU A 84 7.97 -6.82 5.89
CA LEU A 84 8.04 -6.47 4.47
C LEU A 84 8.97 -7.44 3.74
N PRO A 85 8.76 -7.72 2.44
CA PRO A 85 9.52 -8.73 1.69
C PRO A 85 11.04 -8.50 1.55
N GLU A 86 11.58 -7.37 2.03
CA GLU A 86 13.02 -7.07 2.00
C GLU A 86 13.88 -7.96 2.91
N VAL A 87 13.24 -8.67 3.86
CA VAL A 87 13.85 -9.74 4.68
C VAL A 87 14.06 -11.01 3.84
N GLN A 88 13.24 -11.24 2.80
CA GLN A 88 13.15 -12.49 2.06
C GLN A 88 14.20 -12.60 0.93
N ARG A 89 15.46 -12.27 1.24
CA ARG A 89 16.56 -12.28 0.26
C ARG A 89 17.37 -13.56 0.30
N LYS A 90 17.09 -14.43 -0.68
CA LYS A 90 18.14 -15.07 -1.46
C LYS A 90 17.74 -15.29 -2.92
N ASP A 91 16.68 -16.07 -3.20
CA ASP A 91 16.57 -16.73 -4.52
C ASP A 91 15.31 -16.47 -5.40
N SER A 92 14.25 -15.75 -4.97
CA SER A 92 13.05 -15.57 -5.84
C SER A 92 12.14 -14.36 -5.54
N THR A 93 11.11 -14.21 -6.39
CA THR A 93 10.15 -13.09 -6.50
C THR A 93 9.53 -12.65 -5.18
N ARG A 94 9.34 -11.34 -5.00
CA ARG A 94 8.75 -10.72 -3.79
C ARG A 94 7.23 -10.88 -3.77
N VAL A 95 6.70 -11.38 -2.65
CA VAL A 95 5.26 -11.31 -2.33
C VAL A 95 4.79 -9.87 -2.10
N ASP A 96 3.47 -9.62 -2.12
CA ASP A 96 2.93 -8.30 -1.76
C ASP A 96 2.89 -8.09 -0.23
N LEU A 97 2.33 -9.01 0.54
CA LEU A 97 2.43 -8.99 2.02
C LEU A 97 2.85 -10.37 2.54
N TYR A 98 3.61 -10.39 3.64
CA TYR A 98 4.04 -11.60 4.33
C TYR A 98 3.76 -11.44 5.81
N PHE A 99 2.92 -12.31 6.37
CA PHE A 99 2.73 -12.41 7.80
C PHE A 99 3.44 -13.67 8.31
N ALA A 100 4.16 -13.55 9.41
CA ALA A 100 4.94 -14.65 9.99
C ALA A 100 4.74 -14.74 11.50
N THR A 101 5.07 -15.88 12.07
CA THR A 101 4.90 -16.17 13.50
C THR A 101 6.18 -16.76 14.08
N HIS A 102 6.34 -16.69 15.40
CA HIS A 102 7.52 -17.22 16.07
C HIS A 102 7.65 -18.76 16.00
N ASN A 103 6.58 -19.48 15.61
CA ASN A 103 6.60 -20.93 15.38
C ASN A 103 6.93 -21.33 13.93
N GLY A 104 7.27 -20.37 13.06
CA GLY A 104 7.64 -20.61 11.65
C GLY A 104 6.47 -20.62 10.67
N SER A 105 5.21 -20.67 11.14
CA SER A 105 4.05 -20.50 10.27
C SER A 105 4.05 -19.14 9.60
N ASN A 106 3.66 -19.08 8.33
CA ASN A 106 3.55 -17.85 7.58
C ASN A 106 2.38 -17.86 6.59
N LEU A 107 2.05 -16.68 6.07
CA LEU A 107 0.94 -16.46 5.16
C LEU A 107 1.35 -15.44 4.09
N PRO A 108 1.58 -15.87 2.84
CA PRO A 108 1.77 -14.96 1.72
C PRO A 108 0.44 -14.36 1.26
N ILE A 109 0.48 -13.10 0.84
CA ILE A 109 -0.64 -12.40 0.22
C ILE A 109 -0.16 -11.74 -1.07
N GLU A 110 -0.94 -11.92 -2.13
CA GLU A 110 -0.79 -11.24 -3.41
C GLU A 110 -1.85 -10.13 -3.51
N ALA A 111 -1.46 -8.89 -3.82
CA ALA A 111 -2.35 -7.73 -3.73
C ALA A 111 -2.55 -7.10 -5.11
N LYS A 112 -3.80 -6.98 -5.58
CA LYS A 112 -4.11 -6.50 -6.93
C LYS A 112 -5.17 -5.40 -6.92
N ARG A 113 -5.12 -4.49 -7.88
CA ARG A 113 -6.28 -3.62 -8.17
C ARG A 113 -7.26 -4.41 -9.04
N HIS A 114 -8.57 -4.17 -8.89
CA HIS A 114 -9.61 -4.87 -9.68
C HIS A 114 -9.50 -4.65 -11.22
N TYR A 115 -8.70 -3.70 -11.66
CA TYR A 115 -8.36 -3.45 -13.08
C TYR A 115 -6.90 -3.79 -13.42
N HIS A 116 -6.26 -4.65 -12.63
CA HIS A 116 -4.92 -5.16 -12.93
C HIS A 116 -4.97 -6.26 -14.00
N LYS A 117 -4.12 -6.17 -15.02
CA LYS A 117 -4.10 -7.10 -16.17
C LYS A 117 -4.02 -8.59 -15.77
N ASP A 118 -3.33 -8.90 -14.67
CA ASP A 118 -3.10 -10.27 -14.19
C ASP A 118 -4.07 -10.68 -13.05
N LEU A 119 -5.14 -9.91 -12.78
CA LEU A 119 -6.07 -10.16 -11.68
C LEU A 119 -6.57 -11.62 -11.64
N TRP A 120 -7.00 -12.13 -12.79
CA TRP A 120 -7.59 -13.46 -12.94
C TRP A 120 -6.60 -14.62 -12.87
N THR A 121 -5.30 -14.34 -12.90
CA THR A 121 -4.21 -15.32 -12.84
C THR A 121 -3.31 -15.14 -11.62
N ALA A 122 -3.52 -14.09 -10.82
CA ALA A 122 -2.71 -13.79 -9.63
C ALA A 122 -2.75 -14.91 -8.58
N GLY A 123 -3.93 -15.51 -8.34
CA GLY A 123 -4.09 -16.62 -7.39
C GLY A 123 -3.35 -17.91 -7.82
N GLU A 124 -3.66 -18.42 -9.00
CA GLU A 124 -3.08 -19.67 -9.52
C GLU A 124 -1.60 -19.54 -9.93
N GLY A 125 -1.18 -18.35 -10.40
CA GLY A 125 0.18 -18.13 -10.92
C GLY A 125 1.17 -17.54 -9.91
N GLN A 126 0.86 -16.38 -9.32
CA GLN A 126 1.80 -15.66 -8.46
C GLN A 126 1.71 -16.13 -7.00
N LEU A 127 0.51 -16.10 -6.42
CA LEU A 127 0.28 -16.48 -5.03
C LEU A 127 0.65 -17.95 -4.77
N GLN A 128 0.22 -18.87 -5.62
CA GLN A 128 0.53 -20.31 -5.47
C GLN A 128 2.04 -20.62 -5.56
N GLY A 129 2.83 -19.77 -6.23
CA GLY A 129 4.30 -19.87 -6.20
C GLY A 129 4.92 -19.53 -4.83
N TYR A 130 4.18 -18.83 -3.97
CA TYR A 130 4.59 -18.47 -2.61
C TYR A 130 4.05 -19.44 -1.56
N THR A 131 2.86 -20.02 -1.77
CA THR A 131 2.24 -20.96 -0.83
C THR A 131 2.99 -22.29 -0.69
N THR A 132 3.89 -22.61 -1.62
CA THR A 132 4.81 -23.76 -1.55
C THR A 132 5.99 -23.56 -0.59
N SER A 133 6.16 -22.39 0.01
CA SER A 133 7.22 -22.13 0.98
C SER A 133 7.02 -22.88 2.31
N GLU A 134 8.12 -23.22 2.97
CA GLU A 134 8.09 -23.84 4.30
C GLU A 134 7.32 -22.94 5.28
N GLY A 135 6.41 -23.53 6.07
CA GLY A 135 5.53 -22.80 6.98
C GLY A 135 4.29 -22.15 6.36
N ALA A 136 4.18 -22.05 5.02
CA ALA A 136 2.95 -21.59 4.36
C ALA A 136 1.90 -22.72 4.20
N THR A 137 2.33 -23.98 4.13
CA THR A 137 1.45 -25.17 4.06
C THR A 137 0.42 -25.17 2.93
N GLY A 138 0.67 -24.44 1.84
CA GLY A 138 -0.25 -24.30 0.71
C GLY A 138 -1.29 -23.18 0.84
N VAL A 139 -1.40 -22.48 1.98
CA VAL A 139 -2.37 -21.37 2.14
C VAL A 139 -1.83 -20.01 1.72
N GLY A 140 -2.73 -19.13 1.31
CA GLY A 140 -2.45 -17.74 0.95
C GLY A 140 -3.74 -16.91 0.78
N ILE A 141 -3.61 -15.61 0.57
CA ILE A 141 -4.75 -14.71 0.30
C ILE A 141 -4.53 -13.93 -1.00
N LEU A 142 -5.56 -13.88 -1.86
CA LEU A 142 -5.64 -12.91 -2.95
C LEU A 142 -6.41 -11.67 -2.46
N LEU A 143 -5.68 -10.59 -2.20
CA LEU A 143 -6.24 -9.31 -1.76
C LEU A 143 -6.52 -8.41 -2.97
N VAL A 144 -7.73 -7.87 -3.07
CA VAL A 144 -8.13 -7.02 -4.21
C VAL A 144 -8.66 -5.66 -3.75
N PHE A 145 -8.15 -4.59 -4.35
CA PHE A 145 -8.62 -3.21 -4.12
C PHE A 145 -9.67 -2.82 -5.17
N TRP A 146 -10.92 -2.72 -4.72
CA TRP A 146 -12.05 -2.24 -5.52
C TRP A 146 -12.22 -0.73 -5.37
N PHE A 147 -12.06 0.03 -6.47
CA PHE A 147 -12.20 1.50 -6.46
C PHE A 147 -13.53 1.98 -7.06
N GLY A 148 -14.43 1.07 -7.38
CA GLY A 148 -15.71 1.36 -8.04
C GLY A 148 -15.63 1.21 -9.57
N ALA A 149 -16.66 0.57 -10.14
CA ALA A 149 -16.81 0.43 -11.60
C ALA A 149 -17.11 1.77 -12.31
N ASP A 150 -17.49 2.80 -11.54
CA ASP A 150 -17.60 4.20 -11.98
C ASP A 150 -16.21 4.83 -12.23
N TRP A 151 -15.21 4.48 -11.42
CA TRP A 151 -13.83 4.92 -11.64
C TRP A 151 -13.26 4.28 -12.89
N THR A 152 -13.23 2.95 -12.98
CA THR A 152 -12.73 2.24 -14.16
C THR A 152 -13.27 0.81 -14.15
N LYS A 153 -13.32 0.17 -15.32
CA LYS A 153 -13.82 -1.21 -15.40
C LYS A 153 -12.81 -2.22 -14.84
N THR A 154 -13.34 -3.25 -14.18
CA THR A 154 -12.65 -4.51 -13.94
C THR A 154 -11.98 -5.01 -15.21
N THR A 155 -10.82 -5.65 -15.12
CA THR A 155 -10.23 -6.35 -16.27
C THR A 155 -11.21 -7.45 -16.71
N SER A 156 -11.76 -7.40 -17.93
CA SER A 156 -12.78 -8.37 -18.35
C SER A 156 -12.19 -9.79 -18.53
N ARG A 157 -12.99 -10.82 -18.21
CA ARG A 157 -12.65 -12.24 -18.40
C ARG A 157 -13.64 -12.87 -19.41
N PRO A 158 -13.19 -13.57 -20.45
CA PRO A 158 -14.09 -14.21 -21.41
C PRO A 158 -15.11 -15.13 -20.73
N GLY A 159 -16.39 -14.95 -21.04
CA GLY A 159 -17.49 -15.74 -20.49
C GLY A 159 -18.04 -15.27 -19.14
N LEU A 160 -17.47 -14.23 -18.52
CA LEU A 160 -18.03 -13.59 -17.31
C LEU A 160 -18.48 -12.15 -17.61
N PRO A 161 -19.55 -11.64 -16.95
CA PRO A 161 -19.91 -10.23 -17.00
C PRO A 161 -18.91 -9.38 -16.21
N ASP A 162 -18.79 -8.08 -16.55
CA ASP A 162 -18.10 -7.14 -15.66
C ASP A 162 -18.89 -7.06 -14.32
N PRO A 163 -18.29 -7.34 -13.16
CA PRO A 163 -19.01 -7.33 -11.89
C PRO A 163 -19.48 -5.93 -11.50
N ALA A 164 -20.65 -5.85 -10.86
CA ALA A 164 -21.25 -4.60 -10.42
C ALA A 164 -20.57 -4.00 -9.17
N ASP A 165 -20.10 -4.85 -8.26
CA ASP A 165 -19.50 -4.45 -6.99
C ASP A 165 -18.36 -5.38 -6.50
N ALA A 166 -17.79 -5.03 -5.35
CA ALA A 166 -16.69 -5.77 -4.71
C ALA A 166 -17.08 -7.20 -4.28
N THR A 167 -18.34 -7.44 -3.90
CA THR A 167 -18.84 -8.75 -3.48
C THR A 167 -19.03 -9.66 -4.69
N GLU A 168 -19.61 -9.17 -5.77
CA GLU A 168 -19.72 -9.93 -7.02
C GLU A 168 -18.33 -10.26 -7.58
N LEU A 169 -17.38 -9.30 -7.59
CA LEU A 169 -16.00 -9.59 -7.99
C LEU A 169 -15.36 -10.68 -7.10
N GLY A 170 -15.60 -10.65 -5.79
CA GLY A 170 -15.11 -11.69 -4.87
C GLY A 170 -15.63 -13.08 -5.23
N GLN A 171 -16.94 -13.19 -5.51
CA GLN A 171 -17.57 -14.43 -5.96
C GLN A 171 -16.99 -14.91 -7.30
N GLN A 172 -16.93 -14.03 -8.31
CA GLN A 172 -16.34 -14.34 -9.62
C GLN A 172 -14.87 -14.79 -9.50
N LEU A 173 -14.09 -14.24 -8.57
CA LEU A 173 -12.70 -14.63 -8.33
C LEU A 173 -12.56 -15.99 -7.64
N VAL A 174 -13.42 -16.31 -6.67
CA VAL A 174 -13.45 -17.65 -6.05
C VAL A 174 -13.90 -18.71 -7.06
N GLU A 175 -14.86 -18.38 -7.93
CA GLU A 175 -15.28 -19.25 -9.04
C GLU A 175 -14.23 -19.36 -10.15
N ALA A 176 -13.38 -18.34 -10.32
CA ALA A 176 -12.28 -18.34 -11.27
C ALA A 176 -11.13 -19.27 -10.87
N LEU A 177 -10.94 -19.56 -9.57
CA LEU A 177 -9.87 -20.40 -9.06
C LEU A 177 -10.07 -21.90 -9.41
N PRO A 178 -8.98 -22.65 -9.71
CA PRO A 178 -9.00 -24.10 -9.78
C PRO A 178 -9.59 -24.73 -8.51
N ARG A 179 -10.43 -25.78 -8.66
CA ARG A 179 -11.19 -26.36 -7.54
C ARG A 179 -10.31 -26.78 -6.35
N HIS A 180 -9.09 -27.24 -6.61
CA HIS A 180 -8.14 -27.69 -5.58
C HIS A 180 -7.45 -26.54 -4.82
N LEU A 181 -7.50 -25.29 -5.32
CA LEU A 181 -6.94 -24.12 -4.62
C LEU A 181 -7.97 -23.41 -3.73
N ARG A 182 -9.28 -23.57 -3.99
CA ARG A 182 -10.36 -22.85 -3.27
C ARG A 182 -10.45 -23.15 -1.77
N GLU A 183 -9.88 -24.26 -1.32
CA GLU A 183 -9.81 -24.62 0.11
C GLU A 183 -8.62 -23.95 0.83
N PHE A 184 -7.61 -23.51 0.07
CA PHE A 184 -6.34 -23.00 0.59
C PHE A 184 -6.12 -21.50 0.33
N THR A 185 -6.65 -20.98 -0.79
CA THR A 185 -6.61 -19.57 -1.18
C THR A 185 -7.93 -18.86 -0.85
N ASP A 186 -7.89 -17.97 0.13
CA ASP A 186 -8.98 -17.02 0.37
C ASP A 186 -8.89 -15.85 -0.63
N VAL A 187 -10.05 -15.30 -1.01
CA VAL A 187 -10.14 -14.07 -1.81
C VAL A 187 -10.81 -12.99 -0.95
N VAL A 188 -10.14 -11.86 -0.76
CA VAL A 188 -10.70 -10.72 -0.03
C VAL A 188 -10.69 -9.48 -0.92
N VAL A 189 -11.87 -8.93 -1.18
CA VAL A 189 -12.04 -7.68 -1.93
C VAL A 189 -12.35 -6.54 -0.96
N LEU A 190 -11.43 -5.60 -0.81
CA LEU A 190 -11.66 -4.38 -0.04
C LEU A 190 -12.32 -3.32 -0.92
N ASP A 191 -13.56 -2.96 -0.59
CA ASP A 191 -14.22 -1.79 -1.18
C ASP A 191 -13.58 -0.50 -0.64
N VAL A 192 -12.83 0.17 -1.52
CA VAL A 192 -12.21 1.47 -1.32
C VAL A 192 -12.72 2.48 -2.36
N SER A 193 -13.90 2.23 -2.93
CA SER A 193 -14.58 3.14 -3.85
C SER A 193 -15.06 4.41 -3.16
N ARG A 194 -15.32 5.45 -3.96
CA ARG A 194 -15.94 6.70 -3.48
C ARG A 194 -17.42 6.43 -3.12
N PRO A 195 -17.88 6.69 -1.89
CA PRO A 195 -19.30 6.65 -1.57
C PRO A 195 -20.08 7.64 -2.44
N GLY A 196 -21.12 7.16 -3.13
CA GLY A 196 -21.87 7.96 -4.12
C GLY A 196 -21.20 8.10 -5.50
N GLY A 197 -20.05 7.45 -5.73
CA GLY A 197 -19.31 7.47 -7.00
C GLY A 197 -18.51 8.76 -7.25
N GLY A 198 -18.09 8.98 -8.50
CA GLY A 198 -17.50 10.26 -8.92
C GLY A 198 -16.94 10.28 -10.35
N GLU A 199 -15.99 11.20 -10.60
CA GLU A 199 -15.29 11.35 -11.89
C GLU A 199 -14.56 10.07 -12.30
N SER A 200 -14.83 9.54 -13.49
CA SER A 200 -14.16 8.34 -14.01
C SER A 200 -12.68 8.58 -14.34
N GLU A 201 -11.89 7.50 -14.47
CA GLU A 201 -10.48 7.57 -14.85
C GLU A 201 -10.28 8.25 -16.22
N ALA A 202 -11.23 8.07 -17.14
CA ALA A 202 -11.19 8.69 -18.46
C ALA A 202 -11.41 10.22 -18.38
N GLU A 203 -12.35 10.66 -17.54
CA GLU A 203 -12.61 12.07 -17.28
C GLU A 203 -11.46 12.72 -16.52
N TRP A 204 -10.93 12.07 -15.48
CA TRP A 204 -9.73 12.52 -14.77
C TRP A 204 -8.52 12.67 -15.70
N LYS A 205 -8.28 11.67 -16.59
CA LYS A 205 -7.24 11.75 -17.64
C LYS A 205 -7.46 12.91 -18.60
N LYS A 206 -8.72 13.28 -18.89
CA LYS A 206 -9.09 14.43 -19.75
C LYS A 206 -8.91 15.76 -19.01
N ARG A 207 -9.41 15.88 -17.77
CA ARG A 207 -9.27 17.06 -16.89
C ARG A 207 -7.81 17.40 -16.63
N ARG A 208 -6.98 16.41 -16.29
CA ARG A 208 -5.54 16.60 -16.04
C ARG A 208 -4.73 16.93 -17.31
N LYS A 209 -5.29 16.72 -18.51
CA LYS A 209 -4.69 17.11 -19.80
C LYS A 209 -5.22 18.45 -20.34
N ALA A 210 -6.31 18.98 -19.79
CA ALA A 210 -6.80 20.30 -20.18
C ALA A 210 -5.76 21.37 -19.76
N PRO A 211 -5.46 22.35 -20.61
CA PRO A 211 -4.59 23.46 -20.21
C PRO A 211 -5.25 24.21 -19.05
N SER A 212 -4.49 24.51 -18.00
CA SER A 212 -4.97 25.32 -16.88
C SER A 212 -5.47 26.67 -17.42
N GLY A 213 -6.73 26.98 -17.13
CA GLY A 213 -7.42 28.12 -17.73
C GLY A 213 -6.76 29.44 -17.37
N LYS A 214 -6.02 30.02 -18.34
CA LYS A 214 -5.36 31.33 -18.29
C LYS A 214 -4.84 31.72 -16.90
N GLY A 215 -3.57 31.40 -16.62
CA GLY A 215 -2.82 32.19 -15.64
C GLY A 215 -2.95 33.66 -16.01
N VAL A 216 -3.49 34.47 -15.09
CA VAL A 216 -3.64 35.92 -15.29
C VAL A 216 -2.24 36.46 -15.53
N ALA A 217 -1.99 37.00 -16.73
CA ALA A 217 -0.68 37.53 -17.08
C ALA A 217 -0.35 38.67 -16.10
N ALA A 218 0.66 38.44 -15.25
CA ALA A 218 1.14 39.48 -14.34
C ALA A 218 1.53 40.70 -15.18
N ALA A 219 0.87 41.83 -14.94
CA ALA A 219 1.12 43.04 -15.70
C ALA A 219 2.62 43.39 -15.60
N PRO A 220 3.30 43.73 -16.72
CA PRO A 220 4.74 43.89 -16.73
C PRO A 220 5.14 45.01 -15.77
N ILE A 221 5.90 44.65 -14.73
CA ILE A 221 6.38 45.60 -13.72
C ILE A 221 7.17 46.70 -14.44
N ALA A 222 6.67 47.94 -14.33
CA ALA A 222 7.28 49.09 -14.98
C ALA A 222 8.73 49.26 -14.47
N LYS A 223 9.70 49.29 -15.39
CA LYS A 223 11.11 49.46 -15.05
C LYS A 223 11.30 50.81 -14.34
N PRO A 224 11.90 50.87 -13.13
CA PRO A 224 12.11 52.13 -12.44
C PRO A 224 13.02 53.05 -13.26
N SER A 225 12.65 54.32 -13.35
CA SER A 225 13.39 55.31 -14.14
C SER A 225 14.74 55.64 -13.48
N LYS A 226 15.77 55.81 -14.32
CA LYS A 226 17.12 56.16 -13.85
C LYS A 226 17.14 57.55 -13.20
N ARG A 227 17.08 57.62 -11.87
CA ARG A 227 17.53 58.82 -11.14
C ARG A 227 19.06 58.82 -11.04
N LYS A 228 19.64 59.98 -11.34
CA LYS A 228 21.08 60.23 -11.38
C LYS A 228 21.57 60.58 -9.97
N ALA A 229 22.42 59.75 -9.38
CA ALA A 229 23.11 60.04 -8.13
C ALA A 229 24.58 60.39 -8.41
N ALA A 230 25.13 61.34 -7.65
CA ALA A 230 26.51 61.83 -7.83
C ALA A 230 27.53 60.98 -7.04
N SER A 231 28.81 61.15 -7.39
CA SER A 231 29.95 60.40 -6.85
C SER A 231 30.40 60.86 -5.46
N ALA A 232 30.86 59.91 -4.64
CA ALA A 232 31.87 60.16 -3.62
C ALA A 232 32.85 58.97 -3.54
N SER A 233 34.13 59.28 -3.29
CA SER A 233 35.23 58.33 -3.01
C SER A 233 35.40 58.23 -1.48
N ALA A 234 36.17 57.32 -0.86
CA ALA A 234 37.04 56.24 -1.34
C ALA A 234 37.22 55.20 -0.20
N ASN A 235 37.79 54.02 -0.50
CA ASN A 235 39.19 53.64 -0.14
C ASN A 235 39.36 52.10 -0.07
N ARG A 236 40.62 51.63 -0.03
CA ARG A 236 41.03 50.21 -0.13
C ARG A 236 41.28 49.54 1.22
N THR A 237 40.96 48.24 1.32
CA THR A 237 41.93 47.23 1.77
C THR A 237 41.58 45.80 1.29
N ARG A 238 42.62 44.96 1.23
CA ARG A 238 42.73 43.50 0.97
C ARG A 238 43.99 43.02 1.76
N PRO A 239 44.38 41.73 1.93
CA PRO A 239 44.08 40.51 1.15
C PRO A 239 42.82 39.74 1.69
N SER A 240 42.67 38.42 1.93
CA SER A 240 43.56 37.23 2.01
C SER A 240 42.80 35.91 1.71
N ALA A 241 43.54 34.80 1.68
CA ALA A 241 43.02 33.42 1.73
C ALA A 241 42.98 32.93 3.22
N THR A 242 42.59 31.70 3.61
CA THR A 242 43.07 30.38 3.14
C THR A 242 42.05 29.26 3.40
N SER A 243 42.17 28.15 2.66
CA SER A 243 41.37 26.91 2.79
C SER A 243 42.16 25.80 3.47
N SER A 244 41.53 25.03 4.37
CA SER A 244 42.07 23.75 4.84
C SER A 244 40.99 22.83 5.44
N GLN A 245 40.93 21.59 4.94
CA GLN A 245 40.42 20.39 5.63
C GLN A 245 41.50 19.94 6.68
N THR A 246 41.38 18.97 7.60
CA THR A 246 40.67 17.67 7.61
C THR A 246 40.07 17.33 9.02
N PRO A 247 40.27 16.19 9.73
CA PRO A 247 39.14 15.28 10.00
C PRO A 247 38.97 14.76 11.46
N LEU A 248 37.92 13.95 11.65
CA LEU A 248 37.77 12.77 12.53
C LEU A 248 38.72 12.58 13.73
N GLU A 249 38.13 12.46 14.92
CA GLU A 249 38.61 11.56 15.98
C GLU A 249 37.44 10.70 16.50
N ASN A 250 37.72 9.43 16.85
CA ASN A 250 36.78 8.45 17.40
C ASN A 250 37.39 7.92 18.71
N GLU A 251 36.77 8.16 19.86
CA GLU A 251 37.18 7.49 21.11
C GLU A 251 36.02 7.37 22.12
N ILE A 252 35.42 6.18 22.19
CA ILE A 252 34.85 5.63 23.44
C ILE A 252 35.24 4.16 23.49
N GLU A 253 36.20 3.84 24.34
CA GLU A 253 36.53 2.45 24.71
C GLU A 253 35.59 1.97 25.82
N LEU A 254 35.05 0.75 25.69
CA LEU A 254 34.38 0.06 26.80
C LEU A 254 35.00 -1.32 27.01
N LYS A 255 35.69 -1.50 28.14
CA LYS A 255 36.31 -2.75 28.60
C LYS A 255 35.54 -3.32 29.79
N GLY A 256 35.45 -4.65 29.85
CA GLY A 256 34.90 -5.40 30.99
C GLY A 256 33.38 -5.64 30.89
N ALA A 257 32.84 -6.74 31.39
CA ALA A 257 33.43 -7.74 32.29
C ALA A 257 33.16 -9.19 31.86
N THR A 258 33.91 -10.12 32.46
CA THR A 258 33.65 -11.57 32.43
C THR A 258 32.76 -11.97 33.61
N GLU A 259 31.76 -12.83 33.37
CA GLU A 259 31.61 -14.17 33.98
C GLU A 259 30.49 -14.96 33.27
#